data_AF-A0A2G5B0Z5-F1
#
_entry.id   AF-A0A2G5B0Z5-F1
#
_cell.length_a   1.000
_cell.length_b   1.000
_cell.length_c   1.000
_cell.angle_alpha   90.00
_cell.angle_beta   90.00
_cell.angle_gamma   90.00
#
_symmetry.space_group_name_H-M   'P 1'
#
loop_
_entity.id
_entity.type
_entity.pdbx_description
1 polymer ?
#
loop_
_entity_poly.entity_id
_entity_poly.type
_entity_poly.pdbx_seq_one_letter_code
_entity_poly.pdbx_strand_id
1 'polypeptide(L)'
;YSNTNAWMTGEIFKSWLSAWDTELQQNGCKVLLLLDNFAGHSFNPEVIKCITIVKLVPNLTAHVQPMDAGIIHSMKRKYRYE
;
A
#
# COMPACT_ATOMS: atom_id res chain seq x y z
N TYR A 1 24.51 0.55 -1.61
CA TYR A 1 23.54 1.62 -1.85
C TYR A 1 22.37 1.45 -0.89
N SER A 2 22.33 2.20 0.20
CA SER A 2 21.20 2.26 1.13
C SER A 2 21.01 3.73 1.46
N ASN A 3 19.97 4.34 0.91
CA ASN A 3 19.61 5.71 1.22
C ASN A 3 18.66 5.66 2.42
N THR A 4 19.09 6.18 3.56
CA THR A 4 18.31 6.24 4.82
C THR A 4 17.00 7.03 4.68
N ASN A 5 16.86 7.81 3.60
CA ASN A 5 15.71 8.69 3.33
C ASN A 5 14.66 8.14 2.35
N ALA A 6 14.77 6.88 1.91
CA ALA A 6 13.88 6.32 0.87
C ALA A 6 12.67 5.53 1.42
N TRP A 7 12.25 5.80 2.66
CA TRP A 7 11.18 5.04 3.32
C TRP A 7 9.85 5.78 3.26
N MET A 8 8.76 5.03 3.05
CA MET A 8 7.39 5.55 3.15
C MET A 8 7.15 6.06 4.59
N THR A 9 6.87 7.36 4.73
CA THR A 9 6.44 7.95 5.99
C THR A 9 4.92 8.05 6.06
N GLY A 10 4.39 8.23 7.27
CA GLY A 10 2.95 8.44 7.45
C GLY A 10 2.42 9.67 6.71
N GLU A 11 3.22 10.72 6.56
CA GLU A 11 2.83 11.93 5.82
C GLU A 11 2.78 11.68 4.31
N ILE A 12 3.79 11.01 3.75
CA ILE A 12 3.79 10.64 2.32
C ILE A 12 2.61 9.73 2.02
N PHE A 13 2.34 8.73 2.88
CA PHE A 13 1.21 7.84 2.71
C PHE A 13 -0.14 8.57 2.73
N LYS A 14 -0.35 9.50 3.67
CA LYS A 14 -1.58 10.31 3.74
C LYS A 14 -1.79 11.17 2.51
N SER A 15 -0.73 11.84 2.05
CA SER A 15 -0.77 12.70 0.86
C SER A 15 -1.15 11.88 -0.38
N TRP A 16 -0.46 10.76 -0.59
CA TRP A 16 -0.75 9.84 -1.68
C TRP A 16 -2.18 9.29 -1.63
N LEU A 17 -2.62 8.80 -0.47
CA LEU A 17 -3.95 8.21 -0.29
C LEU A 17 -5.07 9.24 -0.55
N SER A 18 -4.88 10.49 -0.12
CA SER A 18 -5.88 11.55 -0.29
C SER A 18 -6.01 11.99 -1.75
N ALA A 19 -4.87 12.07 -2.46
CA ALA A 19 -4.86 12.36 -3.89
C ALA A 19 -5.60 11.26 -4.67
N TRP A 20 -5.33 9.99 -4.35
CA TRP A 20 -5.99 8.87 -5.01
C TRP A 20 -7.49 8.78 -4.67
N ASP A 21 -7.88 9.01 -3.42
CA ASP A 21 -9.31 9.05 -3.05
C ASP A 21 -10.06 10.16 -3.81
N THR A 22 -9.43 11.31 -4.03
CA THR A 22 -10.00 12.42 -4.82
C THR A 22 -10.22 12.01 -6.29
N GLU A 23 -9.23 11.34 -6.89
CA GLU A 23 -9.35 10.81 -8.25
C GLU A 23 -10.49 9.78 -8.34
N LEU A 24 -10.59 8.87 -7.37
CA LEU A 24 -11.66 7.87 -7.32
C LEU A 24 -13.04 8.51 -7.12
N GLN A 25 -13.14 9.58 -6.34
CA GLN A 25 -14.37 10.37 -6.21
C GLN A 25 -14.78 10.99 -7.56
N GLN A 26 -13.84 11.58 -8.30
CA GLN A 26 -14.11 12.14 -9.63
C GLN A 26 -14.57 11.08 -10.62
N ASN A 27 -14.02 9.87 -10.50
CA ASN A 27 -14.39 8.72 -11.33
C ASN A 27 -15.65 7.98 -10.84
N GLY A 28 -16.25 8.39 -9.72
CA GLY A 28 -17.40 7.69 -9.11
C GLY A 28 -17.09 6.25 -8.70
N CYS A 29 -15.82 5.93 -8.45
CA CYS A 29 -15.35 4.57 -8.19
C CYS A 29 -15.11 4.34 -6.70
N LYS A 30 -15.51 3.18 -6.18
CA LYS A 30 -15.21 2.74 -4.82
C LYS A 30 -14.34 1.49 -4.86
N VAL A 31 -13.32 1.44 -4.01
CA VAL A 31 -12.32 0.37 -4.02
C VAL A 31 -12.03 -0.16 -2.61
N LEU A 32 -11.55 -1.40 -2.55
CA LEU A 32 -11.01 -2.02 -1.35
C LEU A 32 -9.48 -2.06 -1.46
N LEU A 33 -8.79 -1.43 -0.52
CA LEU A 33 -7.32 -1.43 -0.44
C LEU A 33 -6.86 -2.34 0.69
N LEU A 34 -6.14 -3.41 0.33
CA LEU A 34 -5.51 -4.34 1.27
C LEU A 34 -4.09 -3.88 1.57
N LEU A 35 -3.77 -3.65 2.85
CA LEU A 35 -2.44 -3.21 3.30
C LEU A 35 -1.87 -4.19 4.32
N ASP A 36 -0.54 -4.29 4.38
CA ASP A 36 0.11 -4.93 5.51
C ASP A 36 0.04 -4.03 6.76
N ASN A 37 0.38 -4.59 7.92
CA ASN A 37 0.32 -3.88 9.21
C ASN A 37 1.57 -3.00 9.47
N PHE A 38 2.03 -2.26 8.47
CA PHE A 38 3.17 -1.35 8.61
C PHE A 38 2.76 -0.04 9.31
N ALA A 39 3.59 0.44 10.24
CA ALA A 39 3.31 1.64 11.04
C ALA A 39 3.19 2.92 10.19
N GLY A 40 3.88 2.99 9.04
CA GLY A 40 3.77 4.10 8.10
C GLY A 40 2.41 4.19 7.41
N HIS A 41 1.59 3.14 7.42
CA HIS A 41 0.22 3.15 6.91
C HIS A 41 -0.75 3.82 7.91
N SER A 42 -0.43 5.06 8.29
CA SER A 42 -1.21 5.92 9.18
C SER A 42 -2.09 6.85 8.36
N PHE A 43 -3.38 6.94 8.67
CA PHE A 43 -4.33 7.83 7.99
C PHE A 43 -5.51 8.14 8.92
N ASN A 44 -6.28 9.19 8.61
CA ASN A 44 -7.57 9.45 9.26
C ASN A 44 -8.69 8.84 8.41
N PRO A 45 -9.40 7.79 8.89
CA PRO A 45 -10.48 7.15 8.13
C PRO A 45 -11.63 8.10 7.79
N GLU A 46 -11.88 9.14 8.59
CA GLU A 46 -13.01 10.07 8.39
C GLU A 46 -12.85 10.94 7.13
N VAL A 47 -11.62 11.04 6.60
CA VAL A 47 -11.28 11.89 5.44
C VAL A 47 -11.39 11.12 4.13
N ILE A 48 -11.41 9.78 4.18
CA ILE A 48 -11.41 8.90 3.01
C ILE A 48 -12.83 8.47 2.68
N LYS A 49 -13.27 8.64 1.43
CA LYS A 49 -14.68 8.43 1.04
C LYS A 49 -14.90 7.27 0.08
N CYS A 50 -13.96 7.03 -0.82
CA CYS A 50 -14.07 6.03 -1.88
C CYS A 50 -13.19 4.81 -1.64
N ILE A 51 -12.13 4.93 -0.82
CA ILE A 51 -11.25 3.82 -0.48
C ILE A 51 -11.65 3.22 0.87
N THR A 52 -12.03 1.94 0.87
CA THR A 52 -12.14 1.15 2.10
C THR A 52 -10.81 0.44 2.36
N ILE A 53 -10.22 0.61 3.54
CA ILE A 53 -8.91 0.02 3.86
C ILE A 53 -9.07 -1.17 4.81
N VAL A 54 -8.44 -2.29 4.47
CA VAL A 54 -8.33 -3.47 5.34
C VAL A 54 -6.86 -3.77 5.58
N LYS A 55 -6.46 -3.80 6.86
CA LYS A 55 -5.12 -4.20 7.27
C LYS A 55 -5.07 -5.71 7.49
N LEU A 56 -4.11 -6.35 6.85
CA LEU A 56 -3.84 -7.77 7.03
C LEU A 56 -3.22 -8.02 8.40
N VAL A 57 -3.52 -9.17 8.99
CA VAL A 57 -2.94 -9.57 10.28
C VAL A 57 -1.42 -9.72 10.17
N PRO A 58 -0.66 -9.40 11.23
CA PRO A 58 0.78 -9.62 11.26
C PRO A 58 1.13 -11.09 10.93
N ASN A 59 2.28 -11.32 10.30
CA ASN A 59 2.84 -12.64 9.96
C ASN A 59 2.08 -13.46 8.91
N LEU A 60 0.97 -12.96 8.35
CA LEU A 60 0.28 -13.61 7.22
C LEU A 60 0.71 -13.04 5.85
N THR A 61 1.51 -11.97 5.86
CA THR A 61 1.82 -11.15 4.69
C THR A 61 2.47 -11.96 3.57
N ALA A 62 3.50 -12.76 3.85
CA ALA A 62 4.18 -13.55 2.83
C ALA A 62 3.29 -14.61 2.15
N HIS A 63 2.21 -15.03 2.81
CA HIS A 63 1.32 -16.08 2.31
C HIS A 63 0.08 -15.52 1.60
N VAL A 64 -0.46 -14.41 2.09
CA VAL A 64 -1.76 -13.89 1.65
C VAL A 64 -1.65 -12.54 0.95
N GLN A 65 -0.59 -11.76 1.18
CA GLN A 65 -0.44 -10.48 0.50
C GLN A 65 -0.02 -10.71 -0.97
N PRO A 66 -0.86 -10.33 -1.95
CA PRO A 66 -0.57 -10.60 -3.36
C PRO A 66 0.69 -9.89 -3.87
N MET A 67 1.02 -8.72 -3.30
CA MET A 67 2.24 -8.00 -3.63
C MET A 67 3.49 -8.80 -3.29
N ASP A 68 3.57 -9.35 -2.07
CA ASP A 68 4.70 -10.15 -1.62
C ASP A 68 4.78 -11.49 -2.36
N ALA A 69 3.67 -12.24 -2.36
CA ALA A 69 3.63 -13.60 -2.91
C ALA A 69 3.70 -13.64 -4.45
N GLY A 70 3.22 -12.60 -5.12
CA GLY A 70 3.13 -12.53 -6.57
C GLY A 70 4.17 -11.61 -7.19
N ILE A 71 3.88 -10.30 -7.17
CA ILE A 71 4.58 -9.30 -7.98
C ILE A 71 6.04 -9.15 -7.52
N ILE A 72 6.27 -8.91 -6.24
CA ILE A 72 7.60 -8.71 -5.67
C ILE A 72 8.42 -9.99 -5.79
N HIS A 73 7.82 -11.15 -5.48
CA HIS A 73 8.50 -12.44 -5.66
C HIS A 73 8.96 -12.63 -7.12
N SER A 74 8.06 -12.42 -8.08
CA SER A 74 8.36 -12.60 -9.51
C SER A 74 9.44 -11.64 -9.99
N MET A 75 9.36 -10.37 -9.58
CA MET A 75 10.36 -9.36 -9.91
C MET A 75 11.74 -9.71 -9.33
N LYS A 76 11.82 -10.08 -8.04
CA LYS A 76 13.07 -10.50 -7.39
C LYS A 76 13.68 -11.73 -8.06
N ARG A 77 12.84 -12.70 -8.45
CA ARG A 77 13.30 -13.89 -9.17
C ARG A 77 13.93 -13.50 -10.49
N LYS A 78 13.25 -12.69 -11.29
CA LYS A 78 13.74 -12.24 -12.59
C LYS A 78 15.07 -11.48 -12.48
N TYR A 79 15.12 -10.49 -11.58
CA TYR A 79 16.32 -9.66 -11.37
C TYR A 79 17.55 -10.46 -10.95
N ARG A 80 17.39 -11.58 -10.22
CA ARG A 80 18.54 -12.42 -9.82
C ARG A 80 19.15 -13.22 -10.97
N TYR A 81 18.39 -13.46 -12.05
CA TYR A 81 18.85 -14.22 -13.21
C TYR A 81 19.26 -13.32 -14.40
N GLU A 82 19.14 -12.00 -14.24
CA GLU A 82 19.73 -10.99 -15.13
C GLU A 82 21.09 -10.52 -14.57
#